data_AF-A0AAE3G9V5-F1
#
_entry.id   AF-A0AAE3G9V5-F1
#
_cell.length_a   1.000
_cell.length_b   1.000
_cell.length_c   1.000
_cell.angle_alpha   90.00
_cell.angle_beta   90.00
_cell.angle_gamma   90.00
#
_symmetry.space_group_name_H-M   'P 1'
#
loop_
_entity.id
_entity.type
_entity.pdbx_description
1 polymer ?
#
loop_
_entity_poly.entity_id
_entity_poly.type
_entity_poly.pdbx_seq_one_letter_code
_entity_poly.pdbx_strand_id
1 'polypeptide(L)'
;MSQRRACDAAGIARSVVRYRKQPDRDQQVIAVLQELVERFPERGFSKLFKLIRRRGLVWNHKRVWRVYCGLKLNLRRKGRRRLPQRIR
;
A
#
# COMPACT_ATOMS: atom_id res chain seq x y z
N MET A 1 -27.91 30.97 9.34
CA MET A 1 -28.38 29.57 9.17
C MET A 1 -27.39 28.63 9.82
N SER A 2 -27.81 27.68 10.67
CA SER A 2 -26.89 26.71 11.29
C SER A 2 -26.60 25.56 10.33
N GLN A 3 -25.42 24.93 10.44
CA GLN A 3 -25.07 23.74 9.63
C GLN A 3 -26.14 22.65 9.73
N ARG A 4 -26.81 22.54 10.89
CA ARG A 4 -27.93 21.62 11.13
C ARG A 4 -29.11 21.95 10.21
N ARG A 5 -29.60 23.19 10.26
CA ARG A 5 -30.71 23.67 9.43
C ARG A 5 -30.40 23.56 7.94
N ALA A 6 -29.16 23.82 7.53
CA ALA A 6 -28.73 23.67 6.14
C ALA A 6 -28.71 22.21 5.68
N CYS A 7 -28.22 21.28 6.51
CA CYS A 7 -28.22 19.84 6.19
C CYS A 7 -29.64 19.27 6.15
N ASP A 8 -30.51 19.68 7.08
CA ASP A 8 -31.91 19.24 7.14
C ASP A 8 -32.68 19.75 5.90
N ALA A 9 -32.49 21.01 5.51
CA ALA A 9 -33.08 21.59 4.30
C ALA A 9 -32.57 20.94 3.00
N ALA A 10 -31.31 20.49 2.97
CA ALA A 10 -30.70 19.83 1.82
C ALA A 10 -30.95 18.31 1.76
N GLY A 11 -31.53 17.70 2.81
CA GLY A 11 -31.74 16.26 2.89
C GLY A 11 -30.45 15.43 3.01
N ILE A 12 -29.34 16.05 3.42
CA ILE A 12 -28.02 15.39 3.50
C ILE A 12 -27.68 15.06 4.95
N ALA A 13 -27.22 13.83 5.19
CA ALA A 13 -26.72 13.43 6.50
C ALA A 13 -25.49 14.27 6.91
N ARG A 14 -25.51 14.80 8.13
CA ARG A 14 -24.41 15.63 8.69
C ARG A 14 -23.04 14.93 8.70
N SER A 15 -23.01 13.60 8.77
CA SER A 15 -21.78 12.80 8.70
C SER A 15 -21.07 12.94 7.36
N VAL A 16 -21.83 13.06 6.26
CA VAL A 16 -21.29 13.26 4.91
C VAL A 16 -20.65 14.64 4.79
N VAL A 17 -21.33 15.67 5.28
CA VAL A 17 -20.81 17.06 5.26
C VAL A 17 -19.56 17.20 6.15
N ARG A 18 -19.48 16.44 7.25
CA ARG A 18 -18.33 16.44 8.16
C ARG A 18 -17.21 15.50 7.72
N TYR A 19 -17.45 14.62 6.75
CA TYR A 19 -16.47 13.65 6.33
C TYR A 19 -15.27 14.36 5.67
N ARG A 20 -14.10 14.23 6.30
CA ARG A 20 -12.83 14.60 5.69
C ARG A 20 -12.02 13.33 5.45
N LYS A 21 -11.76 13.03 4.18
CA LYS A 21 -10.87 11.93 3.80
C LYS A 21 -9.48 12.20 4.41
N GLN A 22 -9.03 11.34 5.33
CA GLN A 22 -7.67 11.42 5.89
C GLN A 22 -6.68 10.90 4.84
N PRO A 23 -5.77 11.73 4.29
CA PRO A 23 -4.86 11.29 3.23
C PRO A 23 -3.67 10.45 3.74
N ASP A 24 -3.40 10.46 5.04
CA ASP A 24 -2.03 10.26 5.52
C ASP A 24 -1.75 8.90 6.17
N ARG A 25 -2.74 8.01 6.23
CA ARG A 25 -2.53 6.72 6.93
C ARG A 25 -1.52 5.86 6.18
N ASP A 26 -1.48 5.89 4.86
CA ASP A 26 -0.63 4.95 4.12
C ASP A 26 0.78 5.47 3.87
N GLN A 27 1.03 6.76 4.09
CA GLN A 27 2.30 7.41 3.74
C GLN A 27 3.49 6.77 4.46
N GLN A 28 3.33 6.45 5.74
CA GLN A 28 4.36 5.75 6.51
C GLN A 28 4.63 4.32 5.98
N VAL A 29 3.58 3.63 5.53
CA VAL A 29 3.70 2.27 4.96
C VAL A 29 4.40 2.33 3.61
N ILE A 30 4.08 3.34 2.79
CA ILE A 30 4.71 3.59 1.50
C ILE A 30 6.21 3.85 1.67
N ALA A 31 6.59 4.78 2.56
CA ALA A 31 7.99 5.13 2.79
C ALA A 31 8.83 3.92 3.22
N VAL A 32 8.35 3.14 4.19
CA VAL A 32 9.07 1.95 4.67
C VAL A 32 9.12 0.85 3.59
N LEU A 33 8.05 0.66 2.81
CA LEU A 33 8.06 -0.31 1.72
C LEU A 33 9.05 0.08 0.62
N GLN A 34 9.11 1.35 0.23
CA GLN A 34 10.04 1.86 -0.78
C GLN A 34 11.49 1.67 -0.33
N GLU A 35 11.83 2.08 0.90
CA GLU A 35 13.17 1.87 1.49
C GLU A 35 13.58 0.39 1.45
N LEU A 36 12.65 -0.51 1.83
CA LEU A 36 12.93 -1.94 1.87
C LEU A 36 13.08 -2.56 0.47
N VAL A 37 12.34 -2.07 -0.53
CA VAL A 37 12.45 -2.53 -1.92
C VAL A 37 13.75 -2.06 -2.54
N GLU A 38 14.13 -0.80 -2.33
CA GLU A 38 15.39 -0.25 -2.82
C GLU A 38 16.59 -1.00 -2.23
N ARG A 39 16.53 -1.31 -0.94
CA ARG A 39 17.61 -2.05 -0.26
C ARG A 39 17.65 -3.54 -0.62
N PHE A 40 16.50 -4.15 -0.93
CA PHE A 40 16.39 -5.60 -1.18
C PHE A 40 15.48 -5.92 -2.38
N PRO A 41 15.89 -5.57 -3.61
CA PRO A 41 15.05 -5.69 -4.80
C PRO A 41 14.69 -7.14 -5.16
N GLU A 42 15.46 -8.13 -4.70
CA GLU A 42 15.19 -9.54 -4.91
C GLU A 42 14.11 -10.12 -3.97
N ARG A 43 13.71 -9.39 -2.93
CA ARG A 43 12.78 -9.86 -1.91
C ARG A 43 11.34 -9.53 -2.28
N GLY A 44 10.51 -10.57 -2.40
CA GLY A 44 9.07 -10.41 -2.53
C GLY A 44 8.39 -10.05 -1.20
N PHE A 45 7.09 -9.73 -1.29
CA PHE A 45 6.26 -9.25 -0.20
C PHE A 45 6.41 -10.01 1.13
N SER A 46 6.35 -11.36 1.13
CA SER A 46 6.45 -12.14 2.38
C SER A 46 7.75 -11.86 3.16
N LYS A 47 8.87 -11.70 2.46
CA LYS A 47 10.16 -11.38 3.09
C LYS A 47 10.19 -9.94 3.61
N LEU A 48 9.63 -9.00 2.86
CA LEU A 48 9.54 -7.60 3.26
C LEU A 48 8.60 -7.41 4.46
N PHE A 49 7.44 -8.06 4.47
CA PHE A 49 6.51 -8.02 5.60
C PHE A 49 7.14 -8.57 6.88
N LYS A 50 7.92 -9.66 6.80
CA LYS A 50 8.70 -10.16 7.95
C LYS A 50 9.72 -9.15 8.46
N LEU A 51 10.37 -8.37 7.59
CA LEU A 51 11.27 -7.28 8.01
C LEU A 51 10.53 -6.18 8.74
N ILE A 52 9.38 -5.76 8.20
CA ILE A 52 8.51 -4.75 8.83
C ILE A 52 8.12 -5.20 10.24
N ARG A 53 7.71 -6.46 10.42
CA ARG A 53 7.36 -7.01 11.74
C ARG A 53 8.55 -7.08 12.69
N ARG A 54 9.74 -7.42 12.20
CA ARG A 54 10.99 -7.40 12.99
C ARG A 54 11.43 -6.00 13.40
N ARG A 55 11.08 -4.97 12.63
CA ARG A 55 11.29 -3.55 12.99
C ARG A 55 10.26 -3.04 14.04
N GLY A 56 9.40 -3.90 14.57
CA GLY A 56 8.39 -3.53 15.56
C GLY A 56 7.13 -2.87 14.99
N LEU A 57 7.03 -2.75 13.66
CA LEU A 57 5.87 -2.13 13.02
C LEU A 57 4.72 -3.16 12.93
N VAL A 58 3.72 -2.99 13.79
CA VAL A 58 2.56 -3.90 13.94
C VAL A 58 1.44 -3.53 12.97
N TRP A 59 1.76 -3.35 11.69
CA TRP A 59 0.75 -3.05 10.67
C TRP A 59 -0.01 -4.31 10.25
N ASN A 60 -1.31 -4.14 10.00
CA ASN A 60 -2.14 -5.22 9.48
C ASN A 60 -1.63 -5.68 8.11
N HIS A 61 -1.45 -6.99 7.94
CA HIS A 61 -1.01 -7.62 6.70
C HIS A 61 -1.82 -7.16 5.47
N LYS A 62 -3.15 -7.07 5.59
CA LYS A 62 -4.04 -6.62 4.50
C LYS A 62 -3.76 -5.18 4.08
N ARG A 63 -3.45 -4.31 5.04
CA ARG A 63 -3.09 -2.90 4.77
C ARG A 63 -1.78 -2.80 4.02
N VAL A 64 -0.74 -3.51 4.47
CA VAL A 64 0.57 -3.51 3.80
C VAL A 64 0.48 -4.13 2.42
N TRP A 65 -0.29 -5.23 2.26
CA TRP A 65 -0.53 -5.87 0.96
C TRP A 65 -1.23 -4.93 -0.02
N ARG A 66 -2.30 -4.23 0.40
CA ARG A 66 -2.98 -3.26 -0.45
C ARG A 66 -2.03 -2.17 -0.93
N VAL A 67 -1.22 -1.61 -0.04
CA VAL A 67 -0.23 -0.57 -0.40
C VAL A 67 0.82 -1.14 -1.35
N TYR A 68 1.35 -2.33 -1.07
CA TYR A 68 2.33 -3.00 -1.92
C TYR A 68 1.83 -3.23 -3.36
N CYS A 69 0.59 -3.70 -3.51
CA CYS A 69 -0.06 -3.83 -4.82
C CYS A 69 -0.36 -2.48 -5.47
N GLY A 70 -0.77 -1.48 -4.69
CA GLY A 70 -0.99 -0.11 -5.17
C GLY A 70 0.28 0.53 -5.75
N LEU A 71 1.44 0.21 -5.16
CA LEU A 71 2.77 0.63 -5.65
C LEU A 71 3.28 -0.22 -6.84
N LYS A 72 2.48 -1.18 -7.34
CA LYS A 72 2.86 -2.10 -8.44
C LYS A 72 4.16 -2.88 -8.16
N LEU A 73 4.47 -3.17 -6.91
CA LEU A 73 5.66 -3.94 -6.51
C LEU A 73 5.48 -5.45 -6.69
N ASN A 74 4.28 -5.89 -7.06
CA ASN A 74 3.88 -7.28 -7.28
C ASN A 74 4.17 -7.78 -8.71
N LEU A 75 5.01 -7.09 -9.48
CA LEU A 75 5.35 -7.51 -10.84
C LEU A 75 6.02 -8.88 -10.83
N ARG A 76 5.57 -9.76 -11.74
CA ARG A 76 6.20 -11.06 -11.93
C ARG A 76 7.63 -10.86 -12.40
N ARG A 77 8.58 -11.44 -11.66
CA ARG A 77 9.98 -11.47 -12.08
C ARG A 77 10.06 -12.16 -13.45
N LYS A 78 10.70 -11.53 -14.42
CA LYS A 78 10.90 -12.10 -15.75
C LYS A 78 11.68 -13.40 -15.59
N GLY A 79 11.12 -14.51 -16.07
CA GLY A 79 11.80 -15.80 -16.06
C GLY A 79 13.12 -15.71 -16.83
N ARG A 80 14.15 -16.41 -16.36
CA ARG A 80 15.40 -16.52 -17.13
C ARG A 80 15.11 -17.23 -18.45
N ARG A 81 15.43 -16.59 -19.57
CA ARG A 81 15.32 -17.21 -20.89
C ARG A 81 16.38 -18.31 -20.95
N ARG A 82 16.01 -19.55 -21.27
CA ARG A 82 16.99 -20.61 -21.53
C ARG A 82 17.86 -20.16 -22.71
N LEU A 83 19.17 -20.19 -22.53
CA LEU A 83 20.10 -20.03 -23.65
C LEU A 83 19.96 -21.27 -24.55
N PRO A 84 19.98 -21.13 -25.88
CA PRO A 84 20.00 -22.28 -26.79
C PRO A 84 21.24 -23.14 -26.51
N GLN A 85 21.11 -24.46 -26.64
CA GLN A 85 22.27 -25.35 -26.58
C GLN A 85 23.27 -24.93 -27.64
N ARG A 86 24.54 -24.77 -27.26
CA ARG A 86 25.63 -24.60 -28.23
C ARG A 86 25.72 -25.90 -29.03
N ILE A 87 25.35 -25.85 -30.31
CA ILE A 87 25.65 -26.91 -31.26
C ILE A 87 27.18 -26.97 -31.35
N ARG A 88 27.74 -28.16 -31.12
CA ARG A 88 29.18 -28.41 -31.16
C ARG A 88 29.62 -28.70 -32.59
#